data_AF-A0A2M7GZK7-F1
#
_entry.id   AF-A0A2M7GZK7-F1
#
_cell.length_a   1.000
_cell.length_b   1.000
_cell.length_c   1.000
_cell.angle_alpha   90.00
_cell.angle_beta   90.00
_cell.angle_gamma   90.00
#
_symmetry.space_group_name_H-M   'P 1'
#
loop_
_entity.id
_entity.type
_entity.pdbx_description
1 polymer ?
#
loop_
_entity_poly.entity_id
_entity_poly.type
_entity_poly.pdbx_seq_one_letter_code
_entity_poly.pdbx_strand_id
1 'polypeptide(L)'
;FNGFWSKLIIIIACIQAGHLGYAFWAVLASLLTLSSFMKVQRYAFFGKKKESSQSIKEVPLSMRIPMIVLSLICIVGGVLLIPALRNNFLGPATDVLLKGTDYARIVMENLR
;
A
#
# COMPACT_ATOMS: atom_id res chain seq x y z
N PHE A 1 7.35 -3.69 -0.17
CA PHE A 1 6.17 -3.10 0.47
C PHE A 1 4.97 -3.21 -0.45
N ASN A 2 3.89 -3.85 0.00
CA ASN A 2 2.62 -3.94 -0.75
C ASN A 2 2.05 -2.55 -1.13
N GLY A 3 2.17 -1.56 -0.24
CA GLY A 3 1.62 -0.22 -0.43
C GLY A 3 2.27 0.56 -1.58
N PHE A 4 3.55 0.29 -1.88
CA PHE A 4 4.20 0.90 -3.05
C PHE A 4 3.59 0.38 -4.36
N TRP A 5 3.52 -0.94 -4.52
CA TRP A 5 2.97 -1.56 -5.73
C TRP A 5 1.50 -1.20 -5.94
N SER A 6 0.70 -1.24 -4.88
CA SER A 6 -0.72 -0.84 -4.94
C SER A 6 -0.88 0.58 -5.48
N LYS A 7 -0.09 1.53 -4.99
CA LYS A 7 -0.17 2.93 -5.39
C LYS A 7 0.38 3.19 -6.79
N LEU A 8 1.45 2.51 -7.16
CA LEU A 8 2.03 2.57 -8.51
C LEU A 8 1.01 2.09 -9.56
N ILE A 9 0.34 0.96 -9.31
CA ILE A 9 -0.68 0.42 -10.21
C ILE A 9 -1.83 1.42 -10.39
N ILE A 10 -2.28 2.05 -9.30
CA ILE A 10 -3.34 3.07 -9.36
C ILE A 10 -2.91 4.28 -10.19
N ILE A 11 -1.69 4.79 -9.98
CA ILE A 11 -1.17 5.93 -10.75
C ILE A 11 -1.08 5.58 -12.25
N ILE A 12 -0.54 4.41 -12.60
CA ILE A 12 -0.46 3.94 -13.99
C ILE A 12 -1.87 3.81 -14.58
N ALA A 13 -2.83 3.23 -13.85
CA ALA A 13 -4.21 3.10 -14.30
C ALA A 13 -4.87 4.47 -14.55
N CYS A 14 -4.66 5.46 -13.66
CA CYS A 14 -5.16 6.82 -13.87
C CYS A 14 -4.56 7.48 -15.12
N ILE A 15 -3.27 7.27 -15.37
CA ILE A 15 -2.60 7.78 -16.57
C ILE A 15 -3.15 7.10 -17.83
N GLN A 16 -3.29 5.77 -17.81
CA GLN A 16 -3.87 5.00 -18.93
C GLN A 16 -5.32 5.37 -19.22
N ALA A 17 -6.09 5.73 -18.18
CA ALA A 17 -7.47 6.21 -18.32
C ALA A 17 -7.57 7.71 -18.69
N GLY A 18 -6.44 8.40 -18.94
CA GLY A 18 -6.42 9.83 -19.31
C GLY A 18 -6.68 10.81 -18.16
N HIS A 19 -6.82 10.32 -16.92
CA HIS A 19 -7.13 11.13 -15.74
C HIS A 19 -5.88 11.69 -15.06
N LEU A 20 -5.16 12.56 -15.77
CA LEU A 20 -3.88 13.11 -15.31
C LEU A 20 -3.98 13.93 -14.01
N GLY A 21 -5.10 14.62 -13.77
CA GLY A 21 -5.31 15.37 -12.53
C GLY A 21 -5.30 14.49 -11.28
N TYR A 22 -5.97 13.34 -11.31
CA TYR A 22 -5.96 12.38 -10.20
C TYR A 22 -4.60 11.71 -10.03
N ALA A 23 -3.91 11.39 -11.13
CA ALA A 23 -2.56 10.85 -11.08
C ALA A 23 -1.58 11.83 -10.40
N PHE A 24 -1.67 13.13 -10.72
CA PHE A 24 -0.85 14.16 -10.09
C PHE A 24 -1.07 14.23 -8.58
N TRP A 25 -2.32 14.33 -8.13
CA TRP A 25 -2.64 14.35 -6.70
C TRP A 25 -2.22 13.08 -5.97
N ALA A 26 -2.35 11.92 -6.62
CA ALA A 26 -1.90 10.64 -6.05
C ALA A 26 -0.37 10.61 -5.83
N VAL A 27 0.40 11.12 -6.78
CA VAL A 27 1.87 11.25 -6.65
C VAL A 27 2.22 12.25 -5.55
N LEU A 28 1.59 13.42 -5.55
CA LEU A 28 1.85 14.48 -4.58
C LEU A 28 1.55 14.03 -3.15
N ALA A 29 0.41 13.39 -2.91
CA ALA A 29 0.06 12.81 -1.61
C ALA A 29 1.08 11.75 -1.15
N SER A 30 1.61 10.96 -2.09
CA SER A 30 2.65 9.96 -1.81
C SER A 30 3.96 10.60 -1.37
N LEU A 31 4.37 11.68 -2.04
CA LEU A 31 5.57 12.43 -1.68
C LEU A 31 5.42 13.10 -0.32
N LEU A 32 4.26 13.69 -0.03
CA LEU A 32 3.98 14.30 1.28
C LEU A 32 4.01 13.26 2.41
N THR A 33 3.45 12.08 2.18
CA THR A 33 3.49 10.97 3.14
C THR A 33 4.93 10.53 3.40
N LEU A 34 5.74 10.38 2.34
CA LEU A 34 7.15 10.05 2.46
C LEU A 34 7.92 11.12 3.25
N SER A 35 7.69 12.41 2.93
CA SER A 35 8.32 13.53 3.61
C SER A 35 7.99 13.56 5.10
N SER A 36 6.72 13.34 5.46
CA SER A 36 6.28 13.23 6.85
C SER A 36 6.98 12.06 7.57
N PHE A 37 7.08 10.89 6.94
CA PHE A 37 7.78 9.75 7.52
C PHE A 37 9.29 9.98 7.67
N MET A 38 9.94 10.61 6.70
CA MET A 38 11.37 10.97 6.80
C MET A 38 11.61 11.94 7.96
N LYS A 39 10.70 12.90 8.16
CA LYS A 39 10.75 13.83 9.29
C LYS A 39 10.67 13.05 10.61
N VAL A 40 9.69 12.17 10.76
CA VAL A 40 9.53 11.33 11.96
C VAL A 40 10.75 10.45 12.18
N GLN A 41 11.28 9.79 11.14
CA GLN A 41 12.47 8.94 11.25
C GLN A 41 13.68 9.73 11.75
N ARG A 42 13.91 10.93 11.19
CA ARG A 42 15.00 11.82 11.59
C ARG A 42 14.90 12.21 13.06
N TYR A 43 13.72 12.59 13.54
CA TYR A 43 13.56 13.05 14.93
C TYR A 43 13.49 11.90 15.93
N ALA A 44 12.91 10.76 15.56
CA ALA A 44 12.72 9.62 16.46
C ALA A 44 13.98 8.75 16.59
N PHE A 45 14.71 8.51 15.50
CA PHE A 45 15.86 7.60 15.50
C PHE A 45 17.21 8.30 15.36
N PHE A 46 17.28 9.41 14.62
CA PHE A 46 18.54 10.12 14.33
C PHE A 46 18.72 11.42 15.13
N GLY A 47 17.84 11.70 16.09
CA GLY A 47 17.94 12.84 17.00
C GLY A 47 18.94 12.58 18.14
N LYS A 48 19.48 13.64 18.75
CA LYS A 48 20.29 13.50 19.98
C LYS A 48 19.43 12.92 21.11
N LYS A 49 19.89 11.83 21.73
CA LYS A 49 19.22 11.18 22.86
C LYS A 49 19.09 12.19 24.01
N LYS A 50 17.87 12.57 24.38
CA LYS A 50 17.60 13.45 25.53
C LYS A 50 18.01 12.69 26.81
N GLU A 51 18.74 13.34 27.73
CA GLU A 51 19.22 12.69 28.98
C GLU A 51 18.08 12.04 29.79
N SER A 52 16.87 12.59 29.70
CA SER A 52 15.65 12.01 30.30
C SER A 52 15.19 10.67 29.72
N SER A 53 15.82 10.18 28.64
CA SER A 53 15.48 8.92 27.97
C SER A 53 16.38 7.75 28.40
N GLN A 54 17.32 7.96 29.33
CA GLN A 54 18.23 6.92 29.79
C GLN A 54 17.56 5.86 30.67
N SER A 55 16.45 6.18 31.35
CA SER A 55 15.72 5.24 32.22
C SER A 55 14.52 4.56 31.54
N ILE A 56 14.35 4.73 30.21
CA ILE A 56 13.20 4.15 29.50
C ILE A 56 13.47 2.67 29.26
N LYS A 57 12.66 1.82 29.88
CA LYS A 57 12.68 0.37 29.70
C LYS A 57 12.32 0.01 28.25
N GLU A 58 13.10 -0.86 27.63
CA GLU A 58 12.80 -1.32 26.28
C GLU A 58 11.44 -2.06 26.22
N VAL A 59 10.83 -2.04 25.03
CA VAL A 59 9.54 -2.68 24.75
C VAL A 59 9.62 -4.19 25.06
N PRO A 60 8.64 -4.78 25.78
CA PRO A 60 8.64 -6.20 26.13
C PRO A 60 8.52 -7.11 24.89
N LEU A 61 9.05 -8.34 25.01
CA LEU A 61 9.07 -9.32 23.91
C LEU A 61 7.68 -9.62 23.33
N SER A 62 6.64 -9.61 24.17
CA SER A 62 5.25 -9.82 23.76
C SER A 62 4.76 -8.79 22.73
N MET A 63 5.30 -7.57 22.72
CA MET A 63 4.97 -6.55 21.72
C MET A 63 5.90 -6.58 20.50
N ARG A 64 7.15 -7.05 20.66
CA ARG A 64 8.10 -7.18 19.54
C ARG A 64 7.67 -8.26 18.54
N ILE A 65 7.18 -9.40 19.02
CA ILE A 65 6.81 -10.54 18.17
C ILE A 65 5.73 -10.15 17.13
N PRO A 66 4.58 -9.55 17.52
CA PRO A 66 3.58 -9.10 16.55
C PRO A 66 4.13 -8.09 15.54
N MET A 67 4.97 -7.15 15.96
CA MET A 67 5.56 -6.17 15.04
C MET A 67 6.46 -6.83 13.98
N ILE A 68 7.28 -7.80 14.39
CA ILE A 68 8.16 -8.54 13.47
C ILE A 68 7.32 -9.35 12.49
N VAL A 69 6.34 -10.12 12.99
CA VAL A 69 5.44 -10.92 12.14
C VAL A 69 4.72 -10.04 11.12
N LEU A 70 4.16 -8.91 11.54
CA LEU A 70 3.47 -8.00 10.64
C LEU A 70 4.44 -7.38 9.61
N SER A 71 5.67 -7.04 10.01
CA SER A 71 6.69 -6.54 9.09
C SER A 71 7.04 -7.56 8.00
N LEU A 72 7.16 -8.84 8.37
CA LEU A 72 7.43 -9.92 7.43
C LEU A 72 6.26 -10.10 6.46
N ILE A 73 5.02 -10.08 6.94
CA ILE A 73 3.82 -10.15 6.10
C ILE A 73 3.81 -8.99 5.09
N CYS A 74 4.14 -7.77 5.51
CA CYS A 74 4.21 -6.60 4.63
C CYS A 74 5.30 -6.72 3.54
N ILE A 75 6.42 -7.37 3.86
CA ILE A 75 7.50 -7.66 2.91
C ILE A 75 7.04 -8.73 1.91
N VAL A 76 6.56 -9.88 2.40
CA VAL A 76 6.07 -11.01 1.60
C VAL A 76 4.92 -10.58 0.69
N GLY A 77 3.93 -9.86 1.23
CA GLY A 77 2.81 -9.31 0.45
C GLY A 77 3.28 -8.31 -0.60
N GLY A 78 4.35 -7.57 -0.33
CA GLY A 78 4.99 -6.71 -1.34
C GLY A 78 5.66 -7.50 -2.47
N VAL A 79 6.24 -8.66 -2.18
CA VAL A 79 6.85 -9.56 -3.17
C VAL A 79 5.79 -10.26 -4.01
N LEU A 80 4.67 -10.69 -3.40
CA LEU A 80 3.55 -11.29 -4.12
C LEU A 80 2.90 -10.34 -5.15
N LEU A 81 2.96 -9.02 -4.89
CA LEU A 81 2.42 -7.98 -5.77
C LEU A 81 3.34 -7.62 -6.95
N ILE A 82 4.52 -8.25 -7.06
CA ILE A 82 5.40 -8.09 -8.22
C ILE A 82 4.65 -8.52 -9.49
N PRO A 83 4.78 -7.80 -10.62
CA PRO A 83 4.02 -8.07 -11.84
C PRO A 83 3.99 -9.53 -12.29
N ALA A 84 5.09 -10.27 -12.09
CA ALA A 84 5.22 -11.68 -12.43
C ALA A 84 4.35 -12.62 -11.58
N LEU A 85 4.10 -12.29 -10.30
CA LEU A 85 3.31 -13.10 -9.36
C LEU A 85 1.88 -12.58 -9.17
N ARG A 86 1.65 -11.30 -9.51
CA ARG A 86 0.36 -10.62 -9.40
C ARG A 86 -0.76 -11.36 -10.12
N ASN A 87 -0.52 -11.83 -11.35
CA ASN A 87 -1.58 -12.45 -12.16
C ASN A 87 -2.14 -13.73 -11.53
N ASN A 88 -1.31 -14.50 -10.81
CA ASN A 88 -1.75 -15.75 -10.19
C ASN A 88 -2.52 -15.50 -8.88
N PHE A 89 -2.26 -14.39 -8.20
CA PHE A 89 -2.91 -14.08 -6.91
C PHE A 89 -4.10 -13.14 -7.05
N LEU A 90 -3.95 -12.04 -7.80
CA LEU A 90 -5.01 -11.04 -8.01
C LEU A 90 -5.87 -11.30 -9.24
N GLY A 91 -5.40 -12.11 -10.20
CA GLY A 91 -6.13 -12.42 -11.43
C GLY A 91 -7.55 -12.94 -11.19
N PRO A 92 -7.76 -13.97 -10.34
CA PRO A 92 -9.09 -14.50 -10.08
C PRO A 92 -10.05 -13.45 -9.50
N ALA A 93 -9.56 -12.60 -8.59
CA ALA A 93 -10.37 -11.55 -8.00
C ALA A 93 -10.74 -10.47 -9.03
N THR A 94 -9.80 -10.07 -9.90
CA THR A 94 -10.09 -9.10 -10.96
C THR A 94 -11.03 -9.64 -12.02
N ASP A 95 -10.92 -10.93 -12.37
CA ASP A 95 -11.76 -11.57 -13.38
C ASP A 95 -13.22 -11.66 -12.93
N VAL A 96 -13.48 -11.99 -11.66
CA VAL A 96 -14.83 -11.97 -11.08
C VAL A 96 -15.43 -10.55 -11.08
N LEU A 97 -14.63 -9.53 -10.75
CA LEU A 97 -15.11 -8.14 -10.75
C LEU A 97 -15.46 -7.65 -12.16
N LEU A 98 -14.63 -7.94 -13.16
CA LEU A 98 -14.88 -7.55 -14.54
C LEU A 98 -16.08 -8.31 -15.12
N LYS A 99 -16.16 -9.63 -14.91
CA LYS A 99 -17.32 -10.44 -15.31
C LYS A 99 -18.60 -10.03 -14.58
N GLY A 100 -18.50 -9.59 -13.33
CA GLY A 100 -19.63 -9.04 -12.57
C GLY A 100 -20.20 -7.76 -13.18
N THR A 101 -19.35 -6.87 -13.69
CA THR A 101 -19.81 -5.69 -14.44
C THR A 101 -20.46 -6.05 -15.78
N ASP A 102 -19.95 -7.09 -16.46
CA ASP A 102 -20.59 -7.62 -17.66
C ASP A 102 -21.94 -8.29 -17.36
N TYR A 103 -22.04 -9.00 -16.23
CA TYR A 103 -23.29 -9.61 -15.78
C TYR A 103 -24.37 -8.56 -15.48
N ALA A 104 -24.00 -7.47 -14.78
CA ALA A 104 -24.89 -6.35 -14.52
C ALA A 104 -25.40 -5.70 -15.82
N ARG A 105 -24.54 -5.58 -16.84
CA ARG A 105 -24.90 -5.09 -18.17
C ARG A 105 -25.89 -6.01 -18.88
N ILE A 106 -25.65 -7.33 -18.89
CA ILE A 106 -26.52 -8.32 -19.55
C ILE A 106 -27.91 -8.38 -18.89
N VAL A 107 -27.99 -8.28 -17.56
CA VAL A 107 -29.27 -8.30 -16.83
C VAL A 107 -30.07 -7.01 -17.09
N MET A 108 -29.41 -5.84 -17.08
CA MET A 108 -30.06 -4.56 -17.36
C MET A 108 -30.54 -4.45 -18.82
N GLU A 109 -29.85 -5.10 -19.76
CA GLU A 109 -30.23 -5.15 -21.18
C GLU A 109 -31.42 -6.08 -21.44
N ASN A 110 -31.55 -7.19 -20.69
CA ASN A 110 -32.73 -8.08 -20.73
C ASN A 110 -33.97 -7.52 -19.98
N LEU A 111 -33.79 -6.47 -19.18
CA LEU A 111 -34.88 -5.78 -18.46
C LEU A 111 -35.51 -4.64 -19.28
N ARG A 112 -35.02 -4.38 -20.49
CA ARG A 112 -35.52 -3.36 -21.42
C ARG A 112 -36.25 -4.00 -22.59
#